data_AF-A0A4P8J4D5-F1
#
_entry.id   AF-A0A4P8J4D5-F1
#
_cell.length_a   1.000
_cell.length_b   1.000
_cell.length_c   1.000
_cell.angle_alpha   90.00
_cell.angle_beta   90.00
_cell.angle_gamma   90.00
#
_symmetry.space_group_name_H-M   'P 1'
#
loop_
_entity.id
_entity.type
_entity.pdbx_description
1 polymer ?
#
loop_
_entity_poly.entity_id
_entity_poly.type
_entity_poly.pdbx_seq_one_letter_code
_entity_poly.pdbx_strand_id
1 'polypeptide(L)'
;MSQITPMPTTPTTKILAIGTFPPGTDMQRVQHILPTEVRETAQLYLEGKIDQWYSLQDRAGVAFILNVTDINQAHEMLEALPLGKAHLMTFSLLPIGPLKPLSKLLNPPSAQ
;
A
#
# COMPACT_ATOMS: atom_id res chain seq x y z
N MET A 1 -29.90 0.48 -19.62
CA MET A 1 -28.48 0.16 -19.37
C MET A 1 -27.83 1.38 -18.74
N SER A 2 -27.55 1.34 -17.44
CA SER A 2 -26.96 2.48 -16.73
C SER A 2 -25.54 2.72 -17.24
N GLN A 3 -25.31 3.88 -17.86
CA GLN A 3 -23.98 4.31 -18.29
C GLN A 3 -23.14 4.57 -17.04
N ILE A 4 -22.20 3.69 -16.75
CA ILE A 4 -21.16 3.94 -15.74
C ILE A 4 -20.23 4.97 -16.38
N THR A 5 -20.37 6.23 -16.01
CA THR A 5 -19.41 7.26 -16.41
C THR A 5 -18.04 6.84 -15.87
N PRO A 6 -17.00 6.65 -16.71
CA PRO A 6 -15.68 6.34 -16.18
C PRO A 6 -15.26 7.50 -15.29
N MET A 7 -15.02 7.19 -14.01
CA MET A 7 -14.58 8.19 -13.05
C MET A 7 -13.33 8.87 -13.62
N PRO A 8 -13.21 10.21 -13.56
CA PRO A 8 -11.99 10.88 -13.99
C PRO A 8 -10.81 10.33 -13.19
N THR A 9 -9.95 9.55 -13.84
CA THR A 9 -8.83 8.87 -13.19
C THR A 9 -7.73 9.87 -12.90
N THR A 10 -7.46 10.14 -11.61
CA THR A 10 -6.20 10.77 -11.20
C THR A 10 -5.06 9.79 -11.51
N PRO A 11 -3.90 10.26 -12.02
CA PRO A 11 -2.71 9.42 -12.11
C PRO A 11 -2.37 8.78 -10.77
N THR A 12 -2.06 7.48 -10.77
CA THR A 12 -1.50 6.81 -9.60
C THR A 12 -0.17 7.43 -9.28
N THR A 13 -0.03 7.95 -8.06
CA THR A 13 1.25 8.47 -7.56
C THR A 13 1.85 7.56 -6.49
N LYS A 14 1.01 6.77 -5.81
CA LYS A 14 1.38 5.87 -4.71
C LYS A 14 0.47 4.66 -4.70
N ILE A 15 0.84 3.61 -3.95
CA ILE A 15 -0.01 2.44 -3.72
C ILE A 15 -0.23 2.27 -2.23
N LEU A 16 -1.49 2.22 -1.81
CA LEU A 16 -1.86 1.75 -0.49
C LEU A 16 -1.85 0.21 -0.51
N ALA A 17 -1.00 -0.39 0.31
CA ALA A 17 -0.95 -1.83 0.51
C ALA A 17 -1.46 -2.19 1.89
N ILE A 18 -2.49 -3.03 1.96
CA ILE A 18 -3.02 -3.57 3.22
C ILE A 18 -2.65 -5.05 3.31
N GLY A 19 -1.72 -5.36 4.21
CA GLY A 19 -1.30 -6.72 4.52
C GLY A 19 -2.13 -7.29 5.67
N THR A 20 -2.68 -8.49 5.50
CA THR A 20 -3.43 -9.20 6.54
C THR A 20 -3.07 -10.68 6.56
N PHE A 21 -3.23 -11.32 7.71
CA PHE A 21 -3.06 -12.77 7.85
C PHE A 21 -4.38 -13.49 7.49
N PRO A 22 -4.37 -14.44 6.55
CA PRO A 22 -5.53 -15.26 6.26
C PRO A 22 -6.03 -16.06 7.47
N PRO A 23 -7.32 -16.45 7.51
CA PRO A 23 -7.81 -17.40 8.49
C PRO A 23 -7.01 -18.71 8.44
N GLY A 24 -6.57 -19.20 9.60
CA GLY A 24 -5.79 -20.43 9.71
C GLY A 24 -4.28 -20.27 9.51
N THR A 25 -3.76 -19.04 9.35
CA THR A 25 -2.31 -18.79 9.34
C THR A 25 -1.64 -19.31 10.60
N ASP A 26 -0.50 -19.99 10.43
CA ASP A 26 0.35 -20.43 11.54
C ASP A 26 1.05 -19.23 12.19
N MET A 27 0.47 -18.75 13.29
CA MET A 27 0.97 -17.59 14.02
C MET A 27 2.29 -17.87 14.76
N GLN A 28 2.65 -19.13 15.03
CA GLN A 28 3.97 -19.46 15.60
C GLN A 28 5.05 -19.23 14.55
N ARG A 29 4.80 -19.68 13.31
CA ARG A 29 5.70 -19.44 12.18
C ARG A 29 5.82 -17.95 11.86
N VAL A 30 4.72 -17.19 11.92
CA VAL A 30 4.75 -15.72 11.78
C VAL A 30 5.69 -15.10 12.81
N GLN A 31 5.57 -15.44 14.09
CA GLN A 31 6.42 -14.88 15.16
C GLN A 31 7.91 -15.17 14.94
N HIS A 32 8.25 -16.33 14.37
CA HIS A 32 9.63 -16.67 14.06
C HIS A 32 10.21 -15.83 12.90
N ILE A 33 9.38 -15.49 11.91
CA ILE A 33 9.79 -14.75 10.71
C ILE A 33 9.76 -13.23 10.93
N LEU A 34 8.87 -12.75 11.79
CA LEU A 34 8.58 -11.33 12.00
C LEU A 34 9.82 -10.45 12.28
N PRO A 35 10.83 -10.87 13.07
CA PRO A 35 12.02 -10.04 13.28
C PRO A 35 12.79 -9.76 11.98
N THR A 36 12.88 -10.73 11.08
CA THR A 36 13.51 -10.57 9.76
C THR A 36 12.63 -9.72 8.85
N GLU A 37 11.32 -9.97 8.86
CA GLU A 37 10.33 -9.16 8.12
C GLU A 37 10.48 -7.66 8.42
N VAL A 38 10.51 -7.31 9.71
CA VAL A 38 10.62 -5.93 10.18
C VAL A 38 11.94 -5.31 9.72
N ARG A 39 13.04 -6.06 9.72
CA ARG A 39 14.35 -5.57 9.25
C ARG A 39 14.34 -5.28 7.76
N GLU A 40 13.85 -6.19 6.94
CA GLU A 40 13.79 -6.01 5.48
C GLU A 40 12.81 -4.89 5.10
N THR A 41 11.67 -4.80 5.79
CA THR A 41 10.71 -3.71 5.61
C THR A 41 11.32 -2.36 5.98
N ALA A 42 12.09 -2.29 7.07
CA ALA A 42 12.80 -1.08 7.46
C ALA A 42 13.84 -0.65 6.40
N GLN A 43 14.50 -1.60 5.73
CA GLN A 43 15.37 -1.28 4.61
C GLN A 43 14.59 -0.66 3.44
N LEU A 44 13.44 -1.22 3.05
CA LEU A 44 12.57 -0.64 2.02
C LEU A 44 12.09 0.77 2.38
N TYR A 45 11.80 1.00 3.66
CA TYR A 45 11.47 2.33 4.18
C TYR A 45 12.63 3.32 4.02
N LEU A 46 13.84 2.94 4.42
CA LEU A 46 15.03 3.77 4.28
C LEU A 46 15.46 4.00 2.82
N GLU A 47 15.16 3.06 1.93
CA GLU A 47 15.33 3.21 0.48
C GLU A 47 14.28 4.14 -0.17
N GLY A 48 13.28 4.61 0.59
CA GLY A 48 12.23 5.50 0.09
C GLY A 48 11.18 4.79 -0.77
N LYS A 49 11.08 3.46 -0.69
CA LYS A 49 10.03 2.68 -1.36
C LYS A 49 8.75 2.60 -0.53
N ILE A 50 8.85 2.76 0.79
CA ILE A 50 7.72 2.87 1.72
C ILE A 50 7.73 4.28 2.31
N ASP A 51 6.69 5.07 2.07
CA ASP A 51 6.53 6.42 2.64
C ASP A 51 5.95 6.38 4.05
N GLN A 52 5.00 5.49 4.28
CA GLN A 52 4.32 5.35 5.56
C GLN A 52 4.11 3.88 5.92
N TRP A 53 4.25 3.56 7.20
CA TRP A 53 4.17 2.20 7.74
C TRP A 53 3.42 2.21 9.07
N TYR A 54 2.28 1.53 9.11
CA TYR A 54 1.41 1.46 10.30
C TYR A 54 0.96 0.03 10.60
N SER A 55 0.65 -0.22 11.87
CA SER A 55 -0.14 -1.38 12.29
C SER A 55 -1.64 -1.07 12.12
N LEU A 56 -2.41 -2.06 11.66
CA LEU A 56 -3.87 -1.99 11.71
C LEU A 56 -4.34 -2.07 13.16
N GLN A 57 -5.34 -1.27 13.53
CA GLN A 57 -5.85 -1.23 14.91
C GLN A 57 -7.02 -2.18 15.16
N ASP A 58 -7.75 -2.55 14.11
CA ASP A 58 -8.93 -3.42 14.17
C ASP A 58 -8.56 -4.91 14.09
N ARG A 59 -7.39 -5.24 13.52
CA ARG A 59 -6.94 -6.61 13.29
C ARG A 59 -5.42 -6.72 13.15
N ALA A 60 -4.89 -7.93 13.22
CA ALA A 60 -3.48 -8.19 12.95
C ALA A 60 -3.16 -7.92 11.46
N GLY A 61 -2.20 -7.04 11.21
CA GLY A 61 -1.78 -6.67 9.87
C GLY A 61 -1.09 -5.32 9.82
N VAL A 62 -0.75 -4.90 8.61
CA VAL A 62 -0.03 -3.65 8.34
C VAL A 62 -0.69 -2.87 7.21
N ALA A 63 -0.55 -1.56 7.26
CA ALA A 63 -0.85 -0.66 6.16
C ALA A 63 0.42 0.06 5.74
N PHE A 64 0.72 0.01 4.45
CA PHE A 64 1.82 0.73 3.83
C PHE A 64 1.29 1.75 2.82
N ILE A 65 1.93 2.92 2.77
CA ILE A 65 1.87 3.80 1.62
C ILE A 65 3.18 3.62 0.87
N LEU A 66 3.12 3.01 -0.31
CA LEU A 66 4.28 2.71 -1.13
C LEU A 66 4.53 3.81 -2.14
N ASN A 67 5.79 4.19 -2.31
CA ASN A 67 6.24 5.19 -3.27
C ASN A 67 6.54 4.54 -4.63
N VAL A 68 5.54 3.85 -5.17
CA VAL A 68 5.57 3.19 -6.48
C VAL A 68 4.24 3.43 -7.18
N THR A 69 4.25 3.40 -8.51
CA THR A 69 3.07 3.67 -9.34
C THR A 69 2.51 2.44 -10.05
N ASP A 70 3.28 1.35 -10.09
CA ASP A 70 2.90 0.08 -10.72
C ASP A 70 2.51 -0.95 -9.66
N ILE A 71 1.32 -1.54 -9.82
CA ILE A 71 0.78 -2.58 -8.93
C ILE A 71 1.65 -3.84 -8.97
N ASN A 72 2.15 -4.23 -10.14
CA ASN A 72 2.96 -5.43 -10.28
C ASN A 72 4.29 -5.26 -9.54
N GLN A 73 4.92 -4.09 -9.67
CA GLN A 73 6.12 -3.76 -8.92
C GLN A 73 5.88 -3.78 -7.40
N ALA A 74 4.75 -3.21 -6.94
CA ALA A 74 4.37 -3.25 -5.53
C ALA A 74 4.17 -4.68 -5.03
N HIS A 75 3.48 -5.50 -5.83
CA HIS A 75 3.22 -6.90 -5.52
C HIS A 75 4.53 -7.70 -5.42
N GLU A 76 5.39 -7.62 -6.42
CA GLU A 76 6.70 -8.31 -6.42
C GLU A 76 7.57 -7.90 -5.23
N MET A 77 7.59 -6.62 -4.90
CA MET A 77 8.35 -6.11 -3.76
C MET A 77 7.82 -6.67 -2.43
N LEU A 78 6.49 -6.74 -2.25
CA LEU A 78 5.88 -7.24 -1.02
C LEU A 78 5.94 -8.77 -0.92
N GLU A 79 5.79 -9.48 -2.04
CA GLU A 79 5.98 -10.94 -2.12
C GLU A 79 7.44 -11.34 -1.91
N ALA A 80 8.39 -10.43 -2.13
CA ALA A 80 9.80 -10.67 -1.82
C ALA A 80 10.11 -10.60 -0.32
N LEU A 81 9.22 -10.03 0.51
CA LEU A 81 9.40 -10.01 1.96
C LEU A 81 9.22 -11.41 2.57
N PRO A 82 9.88 -11.72 3.71
CA PRO A 82 9.81 -13.03 4.35
C PRO A 82 8.38 -13.58 4.58
N LEU A 83 7.42 -12.76 5.02
CA LEU A 83 6.04 -13.18 5.23
C LEU A 83 5.27 -13.41 3.92
N GLY A 84 5.56 -12.60 2.89
CA GLY A 84 5.04 -12.77 1.53
C GLY A 84 5.53 -14.08 0.92
N LYS A 85 6.85 -14.30 0.89
CA LYS A 85 7.48 -15.56 0.44
C LYS A 85 6.92 -16.80 1.15
N ALA A 86 6.66 -16.69 2.44
CA ALA A 86 6.11 -17.78 3.24
C ALA A 86 4.60 -18.02 3.01
N HIS A 87 3.94 -17.18 2.20
CA HIS A 87 2.51 -17.18 1.94
C HIS A 87 1.67 -17.08 3.22
N LEU A 88 2.20 -16.37 4.23
CA LEU A 88 1.53 -16.19 5.53
C LEU A 88 0.71 -14.90 5.57
N MET A 89 0.97 -13.98 4.65
CA MET A 89 0.32 -12.68 4.55
C MET A 89 -0.21 -12.47 3.13
N THR A 90 -1.38 -11.84 3.02
CA THR A 90 -1.98 -11.43 1.75
C THR A 90 -2.02 -9.92 1.67
N PHE A 91 -1.72 -9.36 0.49
CA PHE A 91 -1.74 -7.92 0.27
C PHE A 91 -2.89 -7.50 -0.66
N SER A 92 -3.69 -6.54 -0.21
CA SER A 92 -4.59 -5.78 -1.06
C SER A 92 -3.89 -4.51 -1.52
N LEU A 93 -3.76 -4.33 -2.83
CA LEU A 93 -3.06 -3.20 -3.45
C LEU A 93 -4.06 -2.23 -4.07
N LEU A 94 -4.07 -1.00 -3.58
CA LEU A 94 -4.97 0.06 -4.04
C LEU A 94 -4.14 1.21 -4.63
N PRO A 95 -4.22 1.47 -5.95
CA PRO A 95 -3.63 2.65 -6.55
C PRO A 95 -4.28 3.91 -6.02
N ILE A 96 -3.47 4.86 -5.54
CA ILE A 96 -3.94 6.14 -5.01
C ILE A 96 -3.20 7.31 -5.66
N GLY A 97 -3.90 8.45 -5.72
CA GLY A 97 -3.37 9.69 -6.27
C GLY A 97 -3.98 10.91 -5.58
N PRO A 98 -3.42 12.11 -5.80
CA PRO A 98 -3.95 13.34 -5.21
C PRO A 98 -5.39 13.61 -5.65
N LEU A 99 -6.19 14.16 -4.74
CA LEU A 99 -7.58 14.54 -5.06
C LEU A 99 -7.60 15.58 -6.18
N LYS A 100 -8.19 15.22 -7.33
CA LYS A 100 -8.29 16.10 -8.50
C LYS A 100 -8.87 17.49 -8.20
N PRO A 101 -9.89 17.65 -7.33
CA PRO A 101 -10.42 18.97 -6.98
C PRO A 101 -9.41 19.93 -6.35
N LEU A 102 -8.29 19.46 -5.79
CA LEU A 102 -7.27 20.33 -5.19
C LEU A 102 -6.63 21.27 -6.21
N SER A 103 -6.54 20.88 -7.49
CA SER A 103 -6.00 21.76 -8.53
C SER A 103 -6.83 23.02 -8.73
N LYS A 104 -8.13 22.97 -8.41
CA LYS A 104 -9.02 24.14 -8.49
C LYS A 104 -8.68 25.21 -7.46
N LEU A 105 -8.00 24.84 -6.36
CA LEU A 105 -7.59 25.78 -5.32
C LEU A 105 -6.32 26.57 -5.68
N LEU A 106 -5.58 26.14 -6.70
CA LEU A 106 -4.32 26.78 -7.11
C LEU A 106 -4.52 27.96 -8.07
N ASN A 107 -5.70 28.07 -8.67
CA ASN A 107 -6.03 29.22 -9.51
C ASN A 107 -6.51 30.36 -8.61
N PRO A 108 -5.83 31.53 -8.59
CA PRO A 108 -6.37 32.70 -7.92
C PRO A 108 -7.74 33.05 -8.53
N PRO A 109 -8.71 33.58 -7.75
CA PRO A 109 -9.94 34.10 -8.33
C PRO A 109 -9.56 35.13 -9.39
N SER A 110 -10.07 34.96 -10.60
CA SER A 110 -9.91 35.94 -11.67
C SER A 110 -10.35 37.29 -11.12
N ALA A 111 -9.44 38.25 -11.03
CA ALA A 111 -9.81 39.63 -10.72
C ALA A 111 -10.78 40.10 -11.81
N GLN A 112 -12.04 40.32 -11.43
CA GLN A 112 -13.05 40.99 -12.25
C GLN A 112 -12.73 42.48 -12.35
#